data_AF-A0A7V2S7A9-F1
#
_entry.id   AF-A0A7V2S7A9-F1
#
_cell.length_a   1.000
_cell.length_b   1.000
_cell.length_c   1.000
_cell.angle_alpha   90.00
_cell.angle_beta   90.00
_cell.angle_gamma   90.00
#
_symmetry.space_group_name_H-M   'P 1'
#
loop_
_entity.id
_entity.type
_entity.pdbx_description
1 polymer ?
#
loop_
_entity_poly.entity_id
_entity_poly.type
_entity_poly.pdbx_seq_one_letter_code
_entity_poly.pdbx_strand_id
1 'polypeptide(L)'
;HLSEARKDLLISIPLGGLISIAIVSTAATAFFGKAVSLQSVADLAPALEPVFGDSARLLMAIGLFSAGVSSAVTAPLAAAFALSGVLDWNSDLRSGSFKSIWLAILIIGVVISSSDYKAVSVIWFAQVANGILLPVICVFLIWIMNTKLLGEFRNNLVQNVMGGFVLLVTLLLSGRSLMSAFGYL
;
A
#
# COMPACT_ATOMS: atom_id res chain seq x y z
N HIS A 1 7.24 24.56 -3.55
CA HIS A 1 7.09 23.13 -3.20
C HIS A 1 5.94 22.42 -3.91
N LEU A 2 4.76 23.03 -4.10
CA LEU A 2 3.63 22.36 -4.75
C LEU A 2 3.89 21.88 -6.20
N SER A 3 4.59 22.68 -7.02
CA SER A 3 4.94 22.30 -8.39
C SER A 3 5.86 21.08 -8.44
N GLU A 4 6.89 21.03 -7.58
CA GLU A 4 7.81 19.90 -7.47
C GLU A 4 7.08 18.64 -7.00
N ALA A 5 6.27 18.73 -5.93
CA ALA A 5 5.46 17.60 -5.47
C ALA A 5 4.51 17.06 -6.56
N ARG A 6 3.95 17.93 -7.42
CA ARG A 6 3.11 17.50 -8.55
C ARG A 6 3.93 16.76 -9.61
N LYS A 7 5.14 17.24 -9.96
CA LYS A 7 6.03 16.55 -10.90
C LYS A 7 6.43 15.18 -10.37
N ASP A 8 6.75 15.11 -9.08
CA ASP A 8 7.12 13.85 -8.42
C ASP A 8 5.96 12.84 -8.48
N LEU A 9 4.73 13.29 -8.21
CA LEU A 9 3.53 12.44 -8.33
C LEU A 9 3.25 12.02 -9.77
N LEU A 10 3.44 12.91 -10.75
CA LEU A 10 3.23 12.62 -12.17
C LEU A 10 4.19 11.54 -12.70
N ILE A 11 5.39 11.42 -12.13
CA ILE A 11 6.35 10.38 -12.51
C ILE A 11 6.13 9.11 -11.69
N SER A 12 5.92 9.25 -10.38
CA SER A 12 5.89 8.11 -9.45
C SER A 12 4.63 7.26 -9.58
N ILE A 13 3.46 7.88 -9.75
CA ILE A 13 2.17 7.15 -9.80
C ILE A 13 2.11 6.25 -11.04
N PRO A 14 2.40 6.73 -12.28
CA PRO A 14 2.39 5.86 -13.46
C PRO A 14 3.43 4.75 -13.39
N LEU A 15 4.61 5.02 -12.83
CA LEU A 15 5.64 3.99 -12.67
C LEU A 15 5.16 2.85 -11.75
N GLY A 16 4.52 3.17 -10.63
CA GLY A 16 3.87 2.17 -9.78
C GLY A 16 2.78 1.38 -10.49
N GLY A 17 2.00 2.04 -11.37
CA GLY A 17 1.03 1.40 -12.25
C GLY A 17 1.67 0.41 -13.23
N LEU A 18 2.78 0.77 -13.87
CA LEU A 18 3.53 -0.10 -14.77
C LEU A 18 4.07 -1.34 -14.06
N ILE A 19 4.61 -1.18 -12.85
CA ILE A 19 5.06 -2.30 -12.02
C ILE A 19 3.89 -3.23 -11.69
N SER A 20 2.73 -2.67 -11.32
CA SER A 20 1.53 -3.47 -11.03
C SER A 20 1.05 -4.27 -12.25
N ILE A 21 1.05 -3.65 -13.43
CA ILE A 21 0.73 -4.33 -14.70
C ILE A 21 1.73 -5.44 -14.99
N ALA A 22 3.03 -5.22 -14.78
CA ALA A 22 4.05 -6.24 -14.97
C ALA A 22 3.84 -7.44 -14.04
N ILE A 23 3.50 -7.21 -12.77
CA ILE A 23 3.19 -8.29 -11.80
C ILE A 23 1.98 -9.10 -12.26
N VAL A 24 0.87 -8.43 -12.61
CA VAL A 24 -0.37 -9.11 -13.05
C VAL A 24 -0.16 -9.86 -14.36
N SER A 25 0.55 -9.27 -15.33
CA SER A 25 0.87 -9.93 -16.60
C SER A 25 1.76 -11.16 -16.39
N THR A 26 2.73 -11.07 -15.48
CA THR A 26 3.61 -12.21 -15.14
C THR A 26 2.81 -13.33 -14.48
N ALA A 27 1.94 -12.98 -13.53
CA ALA A 27 1.07 -13.94 -12.87
C ALA A 27 0.09 -14.59 -13.85
N ALA A 28 -0.47 -13.82 -14.79
CA ALA A 28 -1.32 -14.36 -15.84
C ALA A 28 -0.55 -15.36 -16.70
N THR A 29 0.63 -15.02 -17.23
CA THR A 29 1.42 -15.96 -18.04
C THR A 29 1.84 -17.20 -17.27
N ALA A 30 2.19 -17.07 -15.99
CA ALA A 30 2.66 -18.18 -15.18
C ALA A 30 1.54 -19.12 -14.72
N PHE A 31 0.37 -18.57 -14.34
CA PHE A 31 -0.67 -19.29 -13.61
C PHE A 31 -2.00 -19.43 -14.35
N PHE A 32 -2.23 -18.71 -15.46
CA PHE A 32 -3.51 -18.76 -16.16
C PHE A 32 -3.79 -20.17 -16.68
N GLY A 33 -4.97 -20.70 -16.33
CA GLY A 33 -5.38 -22.06 -16.67
C GLY A 33 -4.72 -23.17 -15.84
N LYS A 34 -3.88 -22.83 -14.84
CA LYS A 34 -3.27 -23.82 -13.93
C LYS A 34 -3.92 -23.73 -12.54
N ALA A 35 -4.24 -24.88 -11.95
CA ALA A 35 -4.75 -24.96 -10.58
C ALA A 35 -3.60 -24.83 -9.56
N VAL A 36 -2.90 -23.69 -9.55
CA VAL A 36 -1.83 -23.42 -8.59
C VAL A 36 -2.42 -22.69 -7.39
N SER A 37 -2.43 -23.34 -6.22
CA SER A 37 -2.78 -22.69 -4.95
C SER A 37 -1.51 -22.17 -4.27
N LEU A 38 -1.30 -20.86 -4.29
CA LEU A 38 -0.21 -20.21 -3.57
C LEU A 38 -0.69 -19.91 -2.14
N GLN A 39 -0.07 -20.54 -1.14
CA GLN A 39 -0.39 -20.31 0.27
C GLN A 39 0.67 -19.48 0.98
N SER A 40 1.86 -19.38 0.40
CA SER A 40 3.00 -18.66 0.95
C SER A 40 3.79 -17.91 -0.13
N VAL A 41 4.59 -16.96 0.31
CA VAL A 41 5.54 -16.24 -0.55
C VAL A 41 6.63 -17.19 -1.08
N ALA A 42 6.99 -18.23 -0.33
CA ALA A 42 7.96 -19.23 -0.75
C ALA A 42 7.48 -20.05 -1.95
N ASP A 43 6.16 -20.14 -2.15
CA ASP A 43 5.56 -20.87 -3.27
C ASP A 43 5.72 -20.12 -4.61
N LEU A 44 6.05 -18.81 -4.58
CA LEU A 44 6.13 -17.99 -5.78
C LEU A 44 7.28 -18.38 -6.70
N ALA A 45 8.46 -18.67 -6.14
CA ALA A 45 9.63 -19.04 -6.92
C ALA A 45 9.44 -20.34 -7.75
N PRO A 46 9.04 -21.49 -7.15
CA PRO A 46 8.79 -22.70 -7.92
C PRO A 46 7.61 -22.53 -8.90
N ALA A 47 6.63 -21.69 -8.56
CA ALA A 47 5.50 -21.44 -9.45
C ALA A 47 5.89 -20.62 -10.70
N LEU A 48 6.94 -19.81 -10.62
CA LEU A 48 7.50 -19.04 -11.75
C LEU A 48 8.57 -19.80 -12.55
N GLU A 49 9.10 -20.90 -12.02
CA GLU A 49 10.12 -21.76 -12.65
C GLU A 49 9.73 -22.20 -14.09
N PRO A 50 8.46 -22.55 -14.41
CA PRO A 50 8.08 -22.91 -15.78
C PRO A 50 8.21 -21.78 -16.81
N VAL A 51 8.25 -20.52 -16.37
CA VAL A 51 8.33 -19.34 -17.26
C VAL A 51 9.74 -18.77 -17.29
N PHE A 52 10.43 -18.74 -16.13
CA PHE A 52 11.74 -18.09 -15.97
C PHE A 52 12.90 -19.05 -15.73
N GLY A 53 12.65 -20.35 -15.66
CA GLY A 53 13.65 -21.38 -15.36
C GLY A 53 14.33 -21.16 -14.00
N ASP A 54 15.60 -21.56 -13.91
CA ASP A 54 16.41 -21.48 -12.69
C ASP A 54 16.57 -20.05 -12.14
N SER A 55 16.41 -19.05 -13.00
CA SER A 55 16.50 -17.64 -12.61
C SER A 55 15.30 -17.18 -11.76
N ALA A 56 14.18 -17.92 -11.75
CA ALA A 56 13.00 -17.58 -10.96
C ALA A 56 13.31 -17.41 -9.47
N ARG A 57 14.13 -18.30 -8.90
CA ARG A 57 14.50 -18.26 -7.47
C ARG A 57 15.31 -17.03 -7.14
N LEU A 58 16.32 -16.71 -7.96
CA LEU A 58 17.18 -15.56 -7.74
C LEU A 58 16.42 -14.24 -7.89
N LEU A 59 15.63 -14.11 -8.96
CA LEU A 59 14.83 -12.90 -9.22
C LEU A 59 13.79 -12.68 -8.13
N MET A 60 13.10 -13.74 -7.69
CA MET A 60 12.12 -13.66 -6.62
C MET A 60 12.76 -13.31 -5.28
N ALA A 61 13.91 -13.93 -4.94
CA ALA A 61 14.63 -13.62 -3.71
C ALA A 61 15.09 -12.16 -3.65
N ILE A 62 15.72 -11.66 -4.72
CA ILE A 62 16.18 -10.26 -4.79
C ILE A 62 14.98 -9.31 -4.75
N GLY A 63 13.94 -9.59 -5.55
CA GLY A 63 12.74 -8.74 -5.62
C GLY A 63 12.01 -8.62 -4.28
N LEU A 64 11.75 -9.74 -3.62
CA LEU A 64 11.09 -9.75 -2.31
C LEU A 64 11.96 -9.10 -1.22
N PHE A 65 13.28 -9.34 -1.25
CA PHE A 65 14.20 -8.71 -0.30
C PHE A 65 14.20 -7.19 -0.47
N SER A 66 14.35 -6.69 -1.71
CA SER A 66 14.33 -5.26 -2.01
C SER A 66 12.99 -4.61 -1.63
N ALA A 67 11.86 -5.26 -1.94
CA ALA A 67 10.53 -4.78 -1.57
C ALA A 67 10.35 -4.73 -0.04
N GLY A 68 10.80 -5.76 0.67
CA GLY A 68 10.74 -5.84 2.14
C GLY A 68 11.57 -4.75 2.81
N VAL A 69 12.83 -4.57 2.40
CA VAL A 69 13.72 -3.53 2.95
C VAL A 69 13.15 -2.13 2.70
N SER A 70 12.68 -1.85 1.49
CA SER A 70 12.08 -0.55 1.16
C SER A 70 10.86 -0.26 2.05
N SER A 71 9.94 -1.22 2.17
CA SER A 71 8.72 -1.05 2.96
C SER A 71 8.98 -0.96 4.47
N ALA A 72 9.98 -1.70 4.99
CA ALA A 72 10.35 -1.67 6.40
C ALA A 72 10.91 -0.30 6.83
N VAL A 73 11.44 0.49 5.90
CA VAL A 73 11.88 1.86 6.17
C VAL A 73 10.73 2.85 6.01
N THR A 74 10.00 2.81 4.90
CA THR A 74 9.03 3.86 4.56
C THR A 74 7.71 3.76 5.32
N ALA A 75 7.21 2.55 5.61
CA ALA A 75 5.91 2.38 6.26
C ALA A 75 5.91 2.84 7.73
N PRO A 76 6.89 2.43 8.57
CA PRO A 76 6.95 2.93 9.93
C PRO A 76 7.24 4.43 10.01
N LEU A 77 8.02 4.97 9.06
CA LEU A 77 8.28 6.40 8.95
C LEU A 77 6.98 7.18 8.73
N ALA A 78 6.16 6.77 7.77
CA ALA A 78 4.86 7.39 7.49
C ALA A 78 3.91 7.29 8.68
N ALA A 79 3.83 6.12 9.32
CA ALA A 79 3.01 5.91 10.50
C ALA A 79 3.49 6.73 11.71
N ALA A 80 4.80 6.90 11.90
CA ALA A 80 5.36 7.74 12.94
C ALA A 80 5.01 9.22 12.74
N PHE A 81 5.06 9.72 11.50
CA PHE A 81 4.59 11.08 11.19
C PHE A 81 3.10 11.26 11.50
N ALA A 82 2.26 10.32 11.09
CA ALA A 82 0.82 10.39 11.35
C ALA A 82 0.52 10.34 12.85
N LEU A 83 1.14 9.42 13.59
CA LEU A 83 0.87 9.24 15.01
C LEU A 83 1.44 10.39 15.86
N SER A 84 2.63 10.91 15.54
CA SER A 84 3.15 12.11 16.19
C SER A 84 2.23 13.31 15.98
N GLY A 85 1.63 13.46 14.78
CA GLY A 85 0.66 14.53 14.52
C GLY A 85 -0.64 14.39 15.32
N VAL A 86 -1.13 13.15 15.53
CA VAL A 86 -2.35 12.90 16.33
C VAL A 86 -2.09 13.06 17.83
N LEU A 87 -0.91 12.68 18.31
CA LEU A 87 -0.53 12.76 19.72
C LEU A 87 0.05 14.13 20.12
N ASP A 88 0.15 15.07 19.18
CA ASP A 88 0.82 16.37 19.34
C ASP A 88 2.27 16.22 19.86
N TRP A 89 2.95 15.18 19.38
CA TRP A 89 4.35 14.89 19.71
C TRP A 89 5.30 15.48 18.68
N ASN A 90 6.55 15.67 19.10
CA ASN A 90 7.59 16.20 18.23
C ASN A 90 7.81 15.27 17.01
N SER A 91 7.55 15.82 15.82
CA SER A 91 7.68 15.14 14.53
C SER A 91 9.11 15.16 13.95
N ASP A 92 10.10 15.63 14.71
CA ASP A 92 11.51 15.53 14.34
C ASP A 92 11.94 14.06 14.35
N LEU A 93 12.54 13.61 13.25
CA LEU A 93 13.11 12.29 13.05
C LEU A 93 14.13 11.90 14.14
N ARG A 94 14.78 12.91 14.74
CA ARG A 94 15.77 12.71 15.80
C ARG A 94 15.15 12.60 17.19
N SER A 95 13.88 12.96 17.36
CA SER A 95 13.21 12.96 18.66
C SER A 95 13.05 11.53 19.20
N GLY A 96 13.15 11.39 20.53
CA GLY A 96 12.97 10.10 21.20
C GLY A 96 11.58 9.51 20.95
N SER A 97 10.55 10.37 20.93
CA SER A 97 9.16 9.98 20.70
C SER A 97 8.91 9.49 19.26
N PHE A 98 9.52 10.12 18.25
CA PHE A 98 9.40 9.66 16.87
C PHE A 98 10.07 8.30 16.68
N LYS A 99 11.29 8.14 17.22
CA LYS A 99 12.04 6.89 17.15
C LYS A 99 11.37 5.76 17.92
N SER A 100 10.70 6.05 19.03
CA SER A 100 9.99 5.02 19.80
C SER A 100 8.79 4.49 19.03
N ILE A 101 8.02 5.35 18.36
CA ILE A 101 6.92 4.91 17.48
C ILE A 101 7.45 4.06 16.32
N TRP A 102 8.49 4.54 15.65
CA TRP A 102 9.12 3.79 14.55
C TRP A 102 9.59 2.41 15.03
N LEU A 103 10.35 2.36 16.12
CA LEU A 103 10.87 1.11 16.67
C LEU A 103 9.73 0.17 17.12
N ALA A 104 8.67 0.69 17.74
CA ALA A 104 7.52 -0.10 18.13
C ALA A 104 6.85 -0.78 16.92
N ILE A 105 6.64 -0.04 15.83
CA ILE A 105 6.05 -0.59 14.60
C ILE A 105 6.95 -1.68 14.00
N LEU A 106 8.27 -1.47 13.99
CA LEU A 106 9.23 -2.48 13.53
C LEU A 106 9.18 -3.75 14.40
N ILE A 107 9.16 -3.60 15.73
CA ILE A 107 9.07 -4.74 16.65
C ILE A 107 7.76 -5.51 16.41
N ILE A 108 6.62 -4.81 16.27
CA ILE A 108 5.34 -5.45 15.97
C ILE A 108 5.43 -6.25 14.66
N GLY A 109 6.01 -5.66 13.60
CA GLY A 109 6.22 -6.34 12.33
C GLY A 109 7.08 -7.59 12.46
N VAL A 110 8.18 -7.53 13.22
CA VAL A 110 9.07 -8.67 13.47
C VAL A 110 8.38 -9.76 14.27
N VAL A 111 7.61 -9.40 15.31
CA VAL A 111 6.86 -10.36 16.14
C VAL A 111 5.80 -11.09 15.31
N ILE A 112 5.03 -10.35 14.51
CA ILE A 112 4.02 -10.93 13.62
C ILE A 112 4.69 -11.82 12.57
N SER A 113 5.80 -11.38 11.98
CA SER A 113 6.55 -12.16 10.98
C SER A 113 7.22 -13.40 11.56
N SER A 114 7.55 -13.41 12.85
CA SER A 114 8.14 -14.56 13.56
C SER A 114 7.09 -15.54 14.07
N SER A 115 5.81 -15.19 14.00
CA SER A 115 4.71 -16.07 14.38
C SER A 115 4.36 -17.02 13.24
N ASP A 116 3.78 -18.19 13.53
CA ASP A 116 3.33 -19.18 12.53
C ASP A 116 2.12 -18.73 11.66
N TYR A 117 1.75 -17.44 11.70
CA TYR A 117 0.70 -16.92 10.85
C TYR A 117 1.13 -16.92 9.39
N LYS A 118 0.23 -17.34 8.49
CA LYS A 118 0.48 -17.27 7.05
C LYS A 118 0.63 -15.79 6.65
N ALA A 119 1.79 -15.40 6.16
CA ALA A 119 2.04 -14.02 5.70
C ALA A 119 0.96 -13.54 4.71
N VAL A 120 0.46 -14.45 3.86
CA VAL A 120 -0.63 -14.18 2.92
C VAL A 120 -1.93 -13.74 3.62
N SER A 121 -2.29 -14.33 4.76
CA SER A 121 -3.51 -13.92 5.49
C SER A 121 -3.34 -12.55 6.16
N VAL A 122 -2.15 -12.25 6.67
CA VAL A 122 -1.83 -10.93 7.25
C VAL A 122 -1.89 -9.85 6.15
N ILE A 123 -1.31 -10.12 4.98
CA ILE A 123 -1.39 -9.23 3.82
C ILE A 123 -2.85 -9.05 3.40
N TRP A 124 -3.61 -10.13 3.29
CA TRP A 124 -5.03 -10.06 2.91
C TRP A 124 -5.85 -9.22 3.91
N PHE A 125 -5.65 -9.42 5.21
CA PHE A 125 -6.29 -8.60 6.24
C PHE A 125 -5.92 -7.12 6.09
N ALA A 126 -4.65 -6.81 5.86
CA ALA A 126 -4.20 -5.44 5.62
C ALA A 126 -4.85 -4.83 4.36
N GLN A 127 -5.09 -5.61 3.31
CA GLN A 127 -5.79 -5.16 2.11
C GLN A 127 -7.28 -4.87 2.38
N VAL A 128 -7.96 -5.70 3.17
CA VAL A 128 -9.35 -5.45 3.58
C VAL A 128 -9.42 -4.18 4.42
N ALA A 129 -8.52 -4.01 5.40
CA ALA A 129 -8.43 -2.81 6.22
C ALA A 129 -8.19 -1.55 5.37
N ASN A 130 -7.24 -1.62 4.41
CA ASN A 130 -7.00 -0.52 3.46
C ASN A 130 -8.25 -0.21 2.61
N GLY A 131 -8.96 -1.23 2.13
CA GLY A 131 -10.21 -1.07 1.40
C GLY A 131 -11.26 -0.28 2.18
N ILE A 132 -11.34 -0.48 3.50
CA ILE A 132 -12.27 0.26 4.38
C ILE A 132 -11.76 1.68 4.66
N LEU A 133 -10.45 1.86 4.86
CA LEU A 133 -9.85 3.14 5.22
C LEU A 133 -9.83 4.16 4.06
N LEU A 134 -9.63 3.70 2.82
CA LEU A 134 -9.53 4.56 1.64
C LEU A 134 -10.72 5.54 1.46
N PRO A 135 -12.00 5.11 1.48
CA PRO A 135 -13.12 6.04 1.33
C PRO A 135 -13.18 7.07 2.47
N VAL A 136 -12.87 6.66 3.70
CA VAL A 136 -12.85 7.58 4.87
C VAL A 136 -11.80 8.68 4.67
N ILE A 137 -10.58 8.29 4.27
CA ILE A 137 -9.50 9.23 3.99
C ILE A 137 -9.85 10.13 2.81
N CYS A 138 -10.43 9.59 1.73
CA CYS A 138 -10.84 10.38 0.57
C CYS A 138 -11.90 11.44 0.92
N VAL A 139 -12.94 11.07 1.68
CA VAL A 139 -13.96 12.02 2.14
C VAL A 139 -13.32 13.11 3.00
N PHE A 140 -12.46 12.72 3.94
CA PHE A 140 -11.75 13.67 4.79
C PHE A 140 -10.87 14.64 3.99
N LEU A 141 -10.13 14.14 2.99
CA LEU A 141 -9.29 14.95 2.12
C LEU A 141 -10.11 15.90 1.26
N ILE A 142 -11.19 15.44 0.62
CA ILE A 142 -12.06 16.31 -0.17
C ILE A 142 -12.67 17.40 0.72
N TRP A 143 -13.09 17.05 1.93
CA TRP A 143 -13.65 18.01 2.88
C TRP A 143 -12.62 19.06 3.30
N ILE A 144 -11.43 18.65 3.78
CA ILE A 144 -10.40 19.59 4.25
C ILE A 144 -9.92 20.50 3.12
N MET A 145 -9.74 19.95 1.90
CA MET A 145 -9.33 20.69 0.70
C MET A 145 -10.37 21.72 0.22
N ASN A 146 -11.59 21.68 0.76
CA ASN A 146 -12.66 22.65 0.53
C ASN A 146 -12.86 23.64 1.68
N THR A 147 -12.09 23.55 2.75
CA THR A 147 -12.17 24.49 3.87
C THR A 147 -11.55 25.83 3.53
N LYS A 148 -11.96 26.88 4.25
CA LYS A 148 -11.38 28.23 4.13
C LYS A 148 -9.90 28.29 4.55
N LEU A 149 -9.41 27.29 5.28
CA LEU A 149 -8.03 27.20 5.78
C LEU A 149 -7.00 27.17 4.65
N LEU A 150 -7.36 26.66 3.47
CA LEU A 150 -6.46 26.60 2.31
C LEU A 150 -6.44 27.87 1.46
N GLY A 151 -7.32 28.85 1.73
CA GLY A 151 -7.37 30.12 0.99
C GLY A 151 -7.42 29.91 -0.53
N GLU A 152 -6.41 30.41 -1.24
CA GLU A 152 -6.28 30.32 -2.70
C GLU A 152 -5.98 28.90 -3.23
N PHE A 153 -5.54 27.98 -2.37
CA PHE A 153 -5.25 26.59 -2.73
C PHE A 153 -6.45 25.65 -2.57
N ARG A 154 -7.65 26.20 -2.35
CA ARG A 154 -8.89 25.43 -2.30
C ARG A 154 -9.15 24.73 -3.62
N ASN A 155 -9.73 23.54 -3.56
CA ASN A 155 -10.13 22.83 -4.77
C ASN A 155 -11.10 23.66 -5.63
N ASN A 156 -10.81 23.73 -6.93
CA ASN A 156 -11.73 24.23 -7.93
C ASN A 156 -12.78 23.17 -8.32
N LEU A 157 -13.73 23.56 -9.17
CA LEU A 157 -14.83 22.67 -9.58
C LEU A 157 -14.34 21.39 -10.27
N VAL A 158 -13.31 21.48 -11.12
CA VAL A 158 -12.72 20.33 -11.82
C VAL A 158 -12.07 19.37 -10.83
N GLN A 159 -11.31 19.90 -9.86
CA GLN A 159 -10.65 19.10 -8.82
C GLN A 159 -11.67 18.42 -7.90
N ASN A 160 -12.79 19.07 -7.60
CA ASN A 160 -13.87 18.44 -6.84
C ASN A 160 -14.60 17.35 -7.62
N VAL A 161 -14.81 17.52 -8.93
CA VAL A 161 -15.37 16.47 -9.79
C VAL A 161 -14.41 15.27 -9.86
N MET A 162 -13.12 15.51 -10.07
CA MET A 162 -12.10 14.46 -10.04
C MET A 162 -12.02 13.77 -8.68
N GLY A 163 -12.07 14.54 -7.58
CA GLY A 163 -12.14 13.99 -6.22
C GLY A 163 -13.38 13.13 -6.00
N GLY A 164 -14.54 13.56 -6.50
CA GLY A 164 -15.77 12.77 -6.47
C GLY A 164 -15.65 11.46 -7.25
N PHE A 165 -14.98 11.48 -8.41
CA PHE A 165 -14.68 10.26 -9.16
C PHE A 165 -13.75 9.32 -8.38
N VAL A 166 -12.69 9.84 -7.76
CA VAL A 166 -11.80 9.05 -6.89
C VAL A 166 -12.58 8.44 -5.73
N LEU A 167 -13.47 9.21 -5.09
CA LEU A 167 -14.34 8.71 -4.02
C LEU A 167 -15.26 7.58 -4.51
N LEU A 168 -15.83 7.71 -5.70
CA LEU A 168 -16.65 6.65 -6.29
C LEU A 168 -15.82 5.37 -6.50
N VAL A 169 -14.61 5.49 -7.06
CA VAL A 169 -13.70 4.34 -7.25
C VAL A 169 -13.32 3.70 -5.92
N THR A 170 -13.00 4.48 -4.88
CA THR A 170 -12.65 3.92 -3.57
C THR A 170 -13.83 3.26 -2.89
N LEU A 171 -15.06 3.77 -3.05
CA LEU A 171 -16.28 3.10 -2.58
C LEU A 171 -16.51 1.76 -3.28
N LEU A 172 -16.31 1.69 -4.61
CA LEU A 172 -16.42 0.43 -5.36
C LEU A 172 -15.37 -0.60 -4.91
N LEU A 173 -14.12 -0.17 -4.73
CA LEU A 173 -13.04 -1.04 -4.23
C LEU A 173 -13.31 -1.50 -2.80
N SER A 174 -13.76 -0.60 -1.93
CA SER A 174 -14.13 -0.90 -0.55
C SER A 174 -15.25 -1.94 -0.48
N GLY A 175 -16.31 -1.74 -1.27
CA GLY A 175 -17.41 -2.70 -1.38
C GLY A 175 -16.93 -4.06 -1.87
N ARG A 176 -16.03 -4.12 -2.87
CA ARG A 176 -15.46 -5.38 -3.35
C ARG A 176 -14.62 -6.09 -2.29
N SER A 177 -13.76 -5.37 -1.58
CA SER A 177 -12.95 -5.93 -0.49
C SER A 177 -13.81 -6.49 0.64
N LEU A 178 -14.89 -5.77 1.02
CA LEU A 178 -15.84 -6.24 2.03
C LEU A 178 -16.62 -7.47 1.57
N MET A 179 -17.13 -7.48 0.33
CA MET A 179 -17.84 -8.64 -0.20
C MET A 179 -16.95 -9.90 -0.22
N SER A 180 -15.68 -9.76 -0.61
CA SER A 180 -14.71 -10.86 -0.53
C SER A 180 -14.46 -11.29 0.92
N ALA A 181 -14.39 -10.34 1.86
CA ALA A 181 -14.20 -10.66 3.28
C ALA A 181 -15.39 -11.40 3.91
N PHE A 182 -16.61 -11.11 3.46
CA PHE A 182 -17.83 -11.80 3.90
C PHE A 182 -18.14 -13.09 3.13
N GLY A 183 -17.29 -13.48 2.16
CA GLY A 183 -17.45 -14.72 1.39
C GLY A 183 -18.57 -14.67 0.34
N TYR A 184 -19.03 -13.47 -0.05
CA TYR A 184 -19.98 -13.29 -1.16
C TYR A 184 -19.30 -13.33 -2.55
N LEU A 185 -17.95 -13.34 -2.58
CA LEU A 185 -17.06 -13.32 -3.74
C LEU A 185 -15.80 -14.13 -3.43
#